data_AF-A0A3D8VQ50-F1
#
_entry.id   AF-A0A3D8VQ50-F1
#
_cell.length_a   1.000
_cell.length_b   1.000
_cell.length_c   1.000
_cell.angle_alpha   90.00
_cell.angle_beta   90.00
_cell.angle_gamma   90.00
#
_symmetry.space_group_name_H-M   'P 1'
#
loop_
_entity.id
_entity.type
_entity.pdbx_description
1 polymer ?
#
loop_
_entity_poly.entity_id
_entity_poly.type
_entity_poly.pdbx_seq_one_letter_code
_entity_poly.pdbx_strand_id
1 'polypeptide(L)'
;MSGWTDFLSITKELDELVHHPIHEKNRASIVEQVDVLLDKREARLKDLPQPSHEEKELVQEVIHRDLKVNQKLEFLFDGLKRDMRNMKKQKASKQRYINPYQSVSGYDGTYVDHKK
;
A
#
# COMPACT_ATOMS: atom_id res chain seq x y z
N MET A 1 7.08 12.94 30.86
CA MET A 1 6.77 11.85 29.92
C MET A 1 8.09 11.15 29.63
N SER A 2 8.16 9.83 29.80
CA SER A 2 9.37 9.06 29.49
C SER A 2 9.51 8.93 27.96
N GLY A 3 10.74 8.81 27.45
CA GLY A 3 10.95 8.56 26.01
C GLY A 3 10.20 7.33 25.50
N TRP A 4 10.08 6.28 26.34
CA TRP A 4 9.33 5.06 26.01
C TRP A 4 7.82 5.26 26.00
N THR A 5 7.27 6.15 26.84
CA THR A 5 5.83 6.45 26.80
C THR A 5 5.45 7.18 25.53
N ASP A 6 6.29 8.11 25.08
CA ASP A 6 6.07 8.84 23.83
C ASP A 6 6.20 7.92 22.62
N PHE A 7 7.21 7.04 22.62
CA PHE A 7 7.41 6.06 21.56
C PHE A 7 6.23 5.08 21.44
N LEU A 8 5.72 4.61 22.59
CA LEU A 8 4.53 3.77 22.65
C LEU A 8 3.29 4.52 22.14
N SER A 9 3.14 5.81 22.45
CA SER A 9 2.03 6.62 21.94
C SER A 9 2.03 6.70 20.41
N ILE A 10 3.19 6.98 19.80
CA ILE A 10 3.31 7.00 18.34
C ILE A 10 3.01 5.63 17.74
N THR A 11 3.50 4.57 18.39
CA THR A 11 3.27 3.18 17.94
C THR A 11 1.78 2.81 18.04
N LYS A 12 1.06 3.28 19.06
CA LYS A 12 -0.40 3.12 19.20
C LYS A 12 -1.16 3.82 18.08
N GLU A 13 -0.82 5.07 17.80
CA GLU A 13 -1.43 5.86 16.73
C GLU A 13 -1.22 5.19 15.36
N LEU A 14 -0.01 4.68 15.10
CA LEU A 14 0.31 3.95 13.88
C LEU A 14 -0.51 2.65 13.77
N ASP A 15 -0.59 1.87 14.85
CA ASP A 15 -1.37 0.63 14.92
C ASP A 15 -2.86 0.88 14.64
N GLU A 16 -3.45 1.92 15.23
CA GLU A 16 -4.83 2.32 14.99
C GLU A 16 -5.05 2.76 13.53
N LEU A 17 -4.13 3.57 12.98
CA LEU A 17 -4.22 4.08 11.62
C LEU A 17 -4.19 2.97 10.57
N VAL A 18 -3.28 1.99 10.71
CA VAL A 18 -3.16 0.89 9.73
C VAL A 18 -4.32 -0.10 9.82
N HIS A 19 -4.99 -0.18 10.98
CA HIS A 19 -6.19 -1.00 11.18
C HIS A 19 -7.49 -0.30 10.79
N HIS A 20 -7.47 1.02 10.61
CA HIS A 20 -8.62 1.77 10.14
C HIS A 20 -9.11 1.24 8.77
N PRO A 21 -10.44 1.21 8.52
CA PRO A 21 -10.96 0.87 7.20
C PRO A 21 -10.37 1.74 6.08
N ILE A 22 -9.77 1.08 5.08
CA ILE A 22 -9.16 1.72 3.91
C ILE A 22 -10.06 1.52 2.69
N HIS A 23 -10.33 2.61 2.00
CA HIS A 23 -11.15 2.71 0.80
C HIS A 23 -10.42 3.59 -0.23
N GLU A 24 -10.89 3.62 -1.47
CA GLU A 24 -10.21 4.34 -2.55
C GLU A 24 -10.03 5.84 -2.26
N LYS A 25 -11.01 6.48 -1.61
CA LYS A 25 -11.01 7.92 -1.31
C LYS A 25 -10.03 8.33 -0.20
N ASN A 26 -9.82 7.48 0.81
CA ASN A 26 -8.97 7.81 1.97
C ASN A 26 -7.59 7.15 1.89
N ARG A 27 -7.37 6.21 0.96
CA ARG A 27 -6.11 5.47 0.80
C ARG A 27 -4.89 6.39 0.71
N ALA A 28 -4.92 7.43 -0.12
CA ALA A 28 -3.79 8.33 -0.30
C ALA A 28 -3.45 9.08 1.01
N SER A 29 -4.47 9.60 1.69
CA SER A 29 -4.31 10.30 2.96
C SER A 29 -3.82 9.36 4.07
N ILE A 30 -4.27 8.11 4.11
CA ILE A 30 -3.78 7.12 5.09
C ILE A 30 -2.31 6.81 4.84
N VAL A 31 -1.89 6.64 3.58
CA VAL A 31 -0.47 6.41 3.25
C VAL A 31 0.41 7.58 3.72
N GLU A 32 -0.02 8.81 3.44
CA GLU A 32 0.70 10.02 3.89
C GLU A 32 0.79 10.10 5.43
N GLN A 33 -0.30 9.81 6.13
CA GLN A 33 -0.31 9.78 7.60
C GLN A 33 0.59 8.66 8.16
N VAL A 34 0.61 7.49 7.53
CA VAL A 34 1.51 6.38 7.90
C VAL A 34 2.96 6.80 7.73
N ASP A 35 3.33 7.42 6.60
CA ASP A 35 4.70 7.90 6.36
C ASP A 35 5.11 8.93 7.42
N VAL A 36 4.25 9.91 7.72
CA VAL A 36 4.50 10.92 8.77
C VAL A 36 4.71 10.26 10.14
N LEU A 37 3.93 9.23 10.49
CA LEU A 37 4.09 8.53 11.77
C LEU A 37 5.35 7.68 11.81
N LEU A 38 5.72 7.04 10.69
CA LEU A 38 6.98 6.29 10.57
C LEU A 38 8.19 7.21 10.71
N ASP A 39 8.20 8.37 10.08
CA ASP A 39 9.27 9.37 10.19
C ASP A 39 9.42 9.88 11.63
N LYS A 40 8.29 10.23 12.27
CA LYS A 40 8.27 10.64 13.68
C LYS A 40 8.81 9.53 14.59
N ARG A 41 8.41 8.28 14.32
CA ARG A 41 8.85 7.11 15.08
C ARG A 41 10.35 6.87 14.90
N GLU A 42 10.88 6.95 13.69
CA GLU A 42 12.30 6.78 13.40
C GLU A 42 13.14 7.86 14.11
N ALA A 43 12.70 9.12 14.05
CA ALA A 43 13.38 10.22 14.73
C ALA A 43 13.49 9.96 16.25
N ARG A 44 12.42 9.47 16.88
CA ARG A 44 12.42 9.15 18.32
C ARG A 44 13.22 7.91 18.67
N LEU A 45 13.27 6.91 17.78
CA LEU A 45 14.03 5.68 18.00
C LEU A 45 15.53 5.94 18.18
N LYS A 46 16.07 6.96 17.50
CA LYS A 46 17.50 7.33 17.56
C LYS A 46 17.94 7.82 18.95
N ASP A 47 17.03 8.42 19.69
CA ASP A 47 17.31 9.06 20.99
C ASP A 47 16.76 8.23 22.17
N LEU A 48 16.25 7.02 21.94
CA LEU A 48 15.65 6.20 22.98
C LEU A 48 16.72 5.60 23.90
N PRO A 49 16.66 5.86 25.22
CA PRO A 49 17.58 5.26 26.17
C PRO A 49 17.27 3.78 26.40
N GLN A 50 18.22 3.04 26.98
CA GLN A 50 17.97 1.69 27.43
C GLN A 50 16.81 1.67 28.44
N PRO A 51 15.81 0.77 28.29
CA PRO A 51 14.64 0.77 29.15
C PRO A 51 14.99 0.39 30.58
N SER A 52 14.43 1.13 31.52
CA SER A 52 14.44 0.78 32.95
C SER A 52 13.56 -0.44 33.23
N HIS A 53 13.59 -0.96 34.47
CA HIS A 53 12.77 -2.11 34.84
C HIS A 53 11.26 -1.85 34.68
N GLU A 54 10.81 -0.63 34.99
CA GLU A 54 9.40 -0.22 34.87
C GLU A 54 8.97 -0.06 33.40
N GLU A 55 9.90 0.34 32.53
CA GLU A 55 9.62 0.55 31.11
C GLU A 55 9.63 -0.74 30.29
N LYS A 56 10.10 -1.86 30.86
CA LYS A 56 10.10 -3.16 30.17
C LYS A 56 8.71 -3.55 29.67
N GLU A 57 7.66 -3.27 30.45
CA GLU A 57 6.28 -3.53 30.03
C GLU A 57 5.87 -2.69 28.82
N LEU A 58 6.28 -1.41 28.78
CA LEU A 58 6.05 -0.52 27.64
C LEU A 58 6.75 -1.07 26.39
N VAL A 59 8.00 -1.53 26.52
CA VAL A 59 8.76 -2.11 25.40
C VAL A 59 8.08 -3.38 24.88
N GLN A 60 7.58 -4.24 25.76
CA GLN A 60 6.82 -5.43 25.34
C GLN A 60 5.55 -5.05 24.58
N GLU A 61 4.82 -4.02 25.03
CA GLU A 61 3.64 -3.54 24.30
C GLU A 61 4.01 -3.00 22.91
N VAL A 62 5.10 -2.22 22.81
CA VAL A 62 5.63 -1.73 21.54
C VAL A 62 5.93 -2.88 20.58
N ILE A 63 6.67 -3.90 21.02
CA ILE A 63 7.05 -5.05 20.18
C ILE A 63 5.79 -5.78 19.67
N HIS A 64 4.80 -5.98 20.54
CA HIS A 64 3.55 -6.63 20.16
C HIS A 64 2.77 -5.85 19.11
N ARG A 65 2.73 -4.51 19.24
CA ARG A 65 2.07 -3.64 18.26
C ARG A 65 2.83 -3.57 16.95
N ASP A 66 4.16 -3.50 16.99
CA ASP A 66 5.01 -3.52 15.80
C ASP A 66 4.76 -4.77 14.94
N LEU A 67 4.62 -5.94 15.58
CA LEU A 67 4.29 -7.17 14.87
C LEU A 67 2.96 -7.06 14.12
N LYS A 68 1.93 -6.50 14.76
CA LYS A 68 0.61 -6.30 14.14
C LYS A 68 0.66 -5.28 13.00
N VAL A 69 1.36 -4.16 13.23
CA VAL A 69 1.56 -3.11 12.23
C VAL A 69 2.23 -3.69 10.99
N ASN A 70 3.33 -4.42 11.16
CA ASN A 70 4.06 -5.03 10.06
C ASN A 70 3.19 -6.01 9.26
N GLN A 71 2.50 -6.92 9.94
CA GLN A 71 1.57 -7.86 9.28
C GLN A 71 0.48 -7.13 8.51
N LYS A 72 -0.06 -6.05 9.08
CA LYS A 72 -1.12 -5.27 8.45
C LYS A 72 -0.60 -4.52 7.22
N LEU A 73 0.56 -3.88 7.32
CA LEU A 73 1.19 -3.19 6.20
C LEU A 73 1.52 -4.14 5.05
N GLU A 74 2.06 -5.33 5.33
CA GLU A 74 2.29 -6.37 4.32
C GLU A 74 0.99 -6.77 3.60
N PHE A 75 -0.07 -7.03 4.37
CA PHE A 75 -1.38 -7.36 3.81
C PHE A 75 -1.93 -6.24 2.90
N LEU A 76 -1.82 -4.99 3.34
CA LEU A 76 -2.24 -3.82 2.56
C LEU A 76 -1.42 -3.67 1.29
N PHE A 77 -0.10 -3.81 1.38
CA PHE A 77 0.82 -3.70 0.26
C PHE A 77 0.54 -4.78 -0.80
N ASP A 78 0.25 -6.01 -0.40
CA ASP A 78 -0.14 -7.07 -1.32
C ASP A 78 -1.53 -6.84 -1.94
N GLY A 79 -2.44 -6.19 -1.23
CA GLY A 79 -3.67 -5.63 -1.79
C GLY A 79 -3.36 -4.64 -2.92
N LEU A 80 -2.51 -3.64 -2.66
CA LEU A 80 -2.12 -2.63 -3.65
C LEU A 80 -1.46 -3.23 -4.89
N LYS A 81 -0.58 -4.23 -4.73
CA LYS A 81 0.03 -4.95 -5.87
C LYS A 81 -1.00 -5.66 -6.73
N ARG A 82 -2.05 -6.22 -6.13
CA ARG A 82 -3.14 -6.87 -6.86
C ARG A 82 -3.96 -5.84 -7.64
N ASP A 83 -4.30 -4.73 -7.02
CA ASP A 83 -5.02 -3.62 -7.65
C ASP A 83 -4.26 -3.09 -8.89
N MET A 84 -2.96 -2.83 -8.76
CA MET A 84 -2.11 -2.39 -9.87
C MET A 84 -2.09 -3.38 -11.05
N ARG A 85 -2.02 -4.68 -10.75
CA ARG A 85 -2.06 -5.73 -11.79
C ARG A 85 -3.41 -5.76 -12.49
N ASN A 86 -4.51 -5.59 -11.76
CA ASN A 86 -5.86 -5.58 -12.32
C ASN A 86 -6.11 -4.34 -13.19
N MET A 87 -5.66 -3.16 -12.78
CA MET A 87 -5.76 -1.94 -13.59
C MET A 87 -5.02 -2.07 -14.93
N LYS A 88 -3.82 -2.65 -14.93
CA LYS A 88 -3.05 -2.92 -16.17
C LYS A 88 -3.80 -3.88 -17.11
N LYS A 89 -4.37 -4.95 -16.56
CA LYS A 89 -5.19 -5.91 -17.33
C LYS A 89 -6.44 -5.26 -17.93
N GLN A 90 -7.15 -4.44 -17.16
CA GLN A 90 -8.33 -3.72 -17.65
C GLN A 90 -7.96 -2.75 -18.78
N LYS A 91 -6.85 -2.01 -18.66
CA LYS A 91 -6.36 -1.12 -19.75
C LYS A 91 -6.06 -1.90 -21.03
N ALA A 92 -5.36 -3.03 -20.92
CA ALA A 92 -5.05 -3.90 -22.06
C ALA A 92 -6.32 -4.50 -22.71
N SER A 93 -7.29 -4.91 -21.91
CA SER A 93 -8.57 -5.44 -22.40
C SER A 93 -9.41 -4.38 -23.10
N LYS A 94 -9.52 -3.16 -22.53
CA LYS A 94 -10.21 -2.03 -23.17
C LYS A 94 -9.57 -1.63 -24.49
N GLN A 95 -8.24 -1.61 -24.58
CA GLN A 95 -7.53 -1.30 -25.83
C GLN A 95 -7.77 -2.35 -26.92
N ARG A 96 -7.82 -3.65 -26.56
CA ARG A 96 -8.18 -4.74 -27.50
C ARG A 96 -9.64 -4.65 -27.98
N TYR A 97 -10.55 -4.17 -27.13
CA TYR A 97 -11.96 -4.03 -27.47
C TYR A 97 -12.28 -2.78 -28.32
N ILE A 98 -11.50 -1.70 -28.17
CA ILE A 98 -11.65 -0.46 -28.95
C ILE A 98 -11.13 -0.63 -30.39
N ASN A 99 -10.22 -1.57 -30.65
CA ASN A 99 -9.74 -1.82 -32.01
C ASN A 99 -9.72 -3.32 -32.39
N PRO A 100 -10.88 -3.97 -32.53
CA PRO A 100 -10.99 -5.38 -32.94
C PRO A 100 -10.46 -5.63 -34.36
N TYR A 101 -10.26 -4.57 -35.16
CA TYR A 101 -9.89 -4.63 -36.57
C TYR A 101 -8.46 -4.14 -36.86
N GLN A 102 -7.66 -3.80 -35.83
CA GLN A 102 -6.29 -3.31 -36.05
C GLN A 102 -5.38 -4.37 -36.70
N SER A 103 -5.65 -5.65 -36.46
CA SER A 103 -4.97 -6.77 -37.11
C SER A 103 -5.47 -7.05 -38.53
N VAL A 104 -6.54 -6.39 -38.97
CA VAL A 104 -7.19 -6.62 -40.27
C VAL A 104 -6.91 -5.47 -41.25
N SER A 105 -6.22 -4.41 -40.80
CA SER A 105 -5.85 -3.24 -41.62
C SER A 105 -4.69 -3.48 -42.59
N GLY A 106 -4.18 -4.72 -42.68
CA GLY A 106 -3.02 -5.09 -43.49
C GLY A 106 -3.21 -6.35 -44.34
N TYR A 107 -4.45 -6.79 -44.57
CA TYR A 107 -4.72 -7.84 -45.56
C TYR A 107 -5.27 -7.18 -46.82
N ASP A 108 -4.40 -7.10 -47.82
CA ASP A 108 -4.59 -6.64 -49.19
C ASP A 108 -6.03 -6.87 -49.70
N GLY A 109 -6.75 -5.78 -49.94
CA GLY A 109 -8.09 -5.77 -50.49
C GLY A 109 -8.07 -6.07 -51.98
N THR A 110 -7.79 -7.31 -52.36
CA THR A 110 -7.91 -7.76 -53.75
C THR A 110 -9.37 -8.10 -54.05
N TYR A 111 -10.03 -7.17 -54.74
CA TYR A 111 -11.36 -7.32 -55.33
C TYR A 111 -11.28 -8.32 -56.49
N VAL A 112 -11.86 -9.52 -56.33
CA VAL A 112 -11.97 -10.50 -57.41
C VAL A 112 -13.26 -10.22 -58.19
N ASP A 113 -13.18 -9.29 -59.14
CA ASP A 113 -14.16 -9.23 -60.24
C ASP A 113 -13.44 -9.53 -61.53
N HIS A 114 -13.58 -10.76 -62.02
CA HIS A 114 -13.49 -11.01 -63.46
C HIS A 114 -14.60 -11.99 -63.83
N LYS A 115 -15.74 -11.45 -64.27
CA LYS A 115 -16.66 -12.09 -65.21
C LYS A 115 -15.93 -12.41 -66.52
N LYS A 116 -15.97 -13.67 -66.95
CA LYS A 116 -16.33 -14.10 -68.31
C LYS A 116 -16.44 -15.62 -68.38
#